data_AF-A0A0D6TG12-F1
#
_entry.id   AF-A0A0D6TG12-F1
#
_cell.length_a   1.000
_cell.length_b   1.000
_cell.length_c   1.000
_cell.angle_alpha   90.00
_cell.angle_beta   90.00
_cell.angle_gamma   90.00
#
_symmetry.space_group_name_H-M   'P 1'
#
loop_
_entity.id
_entity.type
_entity.pdbx_description
1 polymer ?
#
loop_
_entity_poly.entity_id
_entity_poly.type
_entity_poly.pdbx_seq_one_letter_code
_entity_poly.pdbx_strand_id
1 'polypeptide(L)'
;MAFLNGTPKSWKETRLQYARKKGRAVEMPPVAAGAYLIDAMWKLGPVRADVNGTRGVDWTELDAFARLTRAISEPWEAEALHAMCEGYSAEQAEAEDSLRDPPLAGSWWV
;
A
#
# COMPACT_ATOMS: atom_id res chain seq x y z
N MET A 1 -4.63 -2.33 -1.53
CA MET A 1 -3.36 -2.98 -1.95
C MET A 1 -2.65 -3.68 -0.81
N ALA A 2 -2.62 -3.14 0.42
CA ALA A 2 -1.94 -3.76 1.55
C ALA A 2 -2.38 -5.20 1.86
N PHE A 3 -3.69 -5.50 1.77
CA PHE A 3 -4.23 -6.87 1.90
C PHE A 3 -3.51 -7.93 1.03
N LEU A 4 -3.18 -7.56 -0.21
CA LEU A 4 -2.54 -8.47 -1.17
C LEU A 4 -1.05 -8.67 -0.89
N ASN A 5 -0.41 -7.64 -0.34
CA ASN A 5 1.03 -7.59 -0.10
C ASN A 5 1.42 -8.03 1.32
N GLY A 6 0.46 -8.12 2.24
CA GLY A 6 0.66 -8.71 3.56
C GLY A 6 0.85 -10.24 3.48
N THR A 7 1.69 -10.77 4.38
CA THR A 7 1.85 -12.22 4.56
C THR A 7 1.04 -12.63 5.79
N PRO A 8 -0.05 -13.39 5.63
CA PRO A 8 -0.78 -13.91 6.78
C PRO A 8 0.11 -14.75 7.70
N LYS A 9 -0.09 -14.71 9.02
CA LYS A 9 0.74 -15.46 9.98
C LYS A 9 0.78 -16.97 9.72
N SER A 10 -0.29 -17.52 9.15
CA SER A 10 -0.37 -18.94 8.82
C SER A 10 0.19 -19.31 7.44
N TRP A 11 0.62 -18.33 6.64
CA TRP A 11 1.06 -18.51 5.25
C TRP A 11 2.57 -18.30 5.10
N LYS A 12 3.14 -18.87 4.03
CA LYS A 12 4.57 -18.68 3.67
C LYS A 12 4.80 -17.60 2.62
N GLU A 13 3.73 -17.12 2.00
CA GLU A 13 3.78 -16.20 0.87
C GLU A 13 2.63 -15.20 0.96
N THR A 14 2.75 -14.08 0.26
CA THR A 14 1.69 -13.07 0.23
C THR A 14 0.49 -13.57 -0.56
N ARG A 15 -0.69 -12.98 -0.33
CA ARG A 15 -1.89 -13.30 -1.12
C ARG A 15 -1.68 -13.03 -2.61
N LEU A 16 -0.92 -12.00 -2.97
CA LEU A 16 -0.55 -11.71 -4.36
C LEU A 16 0.34 -12.80 -4.97
N GLN A 17 1.30 -13.34 -4.22
CA GLN A 17 2.17 -14.41 -4.69
C GLN A 17 1.38 -15.71 -4.91
N TYR A 18 0.51 -16.05 -3.94
CA TYR A 18 -0.39 -17.19 -4.05
C TYR A 18 -1.29 -17.10 -5.30
N ALA A 19 -1.88 -15.93 -5.53
CA ALA A 19 -2.72 -15.66 -6.68
C ALA A 19 -2.02 -15.86 -8.02
N ARG A 20 -0.83 -15.27 -8.15
CA ARG A 20 0.00 -15.38 -9.35
C ARG A 20 0.38 -16.83 -9.62
N LYS A 21 0.73 -17.61 -8.59
CA LYS A 21 1.02 -19.05 -8.73
C LYS A 21 -0.20 -19.85 -9.21
N LYS A 22 -1.41 -19.42 -8.86
CA LYS A 22 -2.66 -20.03 -9.30
C LYS A 22 -3.12 -19.54 -10.68
N GLY A 23 -2.34 -18.68 -11.34
CA GLY A 23 -2.70 -18.09 -12.63
C GLY A 23 -3.89 -17.13 -12.55
N ARG A 24 -4.20 -16.62 -11.36
CA ARG A 24 -5.30 -15.68 -11.15
C ARG A 24 -4.77 -14.26 -11.33
N ALA A 25 -5.31 -13.57 -12.33
CA ALA A 25 -4.95 -12.18 -12.59
C ALA A 25 -5.61 -11.28 -11.53
N VAL A 26 -4.80 -10.55 -10.79
CA VAL A 26 -5.29 -9.45 -9.94
C VAL A 26 -5.33 -8.20 -10.79
N GLU A 27 -6.50 -7.87 -11.30
CA GLU A 27 -6.69 -6.62 -12.02
C GLU A 27 -6.81 -5.46 -11.02
N MET A 28 -5.99 -4.44 -11.22
CA MET A 28 -6.15 -3.17 -10.53
C MET A 28 -7.33 -2.43 -11.16
N PRO A 29 -8.21 -1.80 -10.36
CA PRO A 29 -9.27 -0.98 -10.93
C PRO A 29 -8.64 0.14 -11.78
N PRO A 30 -9.26 0.49 -12.92
CA PRO A 30 -8.74 1.56 -13.76
C PRO A 30 -8.68 2.87 -12.97
N VAL A 31 -7.51 3.50 -12.97
CA VAL A 31 -7.28 4.78 -12.29
C VAL A 31 -7.50 5.91 -13.30
N ALA A 32 -8.57 6.70 -13.09
CA ALA A 32 -8.93 7.77 -14.02
C ALA A 32 -7.93 8.94 -14.01
N ALA A 33 -7.33 9.22 -12.85
CA ALA A 33 -6.31 10.26 -12.65
C ALA A 33 -5.47 9.94 -11.41
N GLY A 34 -4.28 10.55 -11.30
CA GLY A 34 -3.45 10.42 -10.09
C GLY A 34 -2.61 9.14 -9.99
N ALA A 35 -2.46 8.38 -11.08
CA ALA A 35 -1.63 7.17 -11.10
C ALA A 35 -0.18 7.43 -10.64
N TYR A 36 0.37 8.60 -10.95
CA TYR A 36 1.71 9.00 -10.50
C TYR A 36 1.85 9.08 -8.97
N LEU A 37 0.76 9.31 -8.22
CA LEU A 37 0.79 9.28 -6.75
C LEU A 37 1.00 7.86 -6.23
N ILE A 38 0.46 6.86 -6.92
CA ILE A 38 0.69 5.44 -6.60
C ILE A 38 2.16 5.10 -6.85
N ASP A 39 2.72 5.56 -7.98
CA ASP A 39 4.14 5.38 -8.30
C ASP A 39 5.05 6.09 -7.29
N ALA A 40 4.69 7.34 -6.91
CA ALA A 40 5.39 8.11 -5.90
C ALA A 40 5.37 7.42 -4.54
N MET A 41 4.21 6.87 -4.14
CA MET A 41 4.05 6.09 -2.91
C MET A 41 4.98 4.86 -2.89
N TRP A 42 5.03 4.11 -3.98
CA TRP A 42 5.90 2.94 -4.07
C TRP A 42 7.39 3.30 -4.12
N LYS A 43 7.74 4.42 -4.76
CA LYS A 43 9.10 4.93 -4.79
C LYS A 43 9.57 5.45 -3.42
N LEU A 44 8.67 6.10 -2.66
CA LEU A 44 8.91 6.57 -1.29
C LEU A 44 8.97 5.42 -0.28
N GLY A 45 8.26 4.33 -0.57
CA GLY A 45 7.97 3.27 0.37
C GLY A 45 6.86 3.71 1.35
N PRO A 46 5.66 3.11 1.32
CA PRO A 46 4.53 3.62 2.09
C PRO A 46 4.61 3.40 3.61
N VAL A 47 5.54 2.56 4.08
CA VAL A 47 5.58 2.10 5.48
C VAL A 47 6.95 2.28 6.08
N ARG A 48 6.98 2.63 7.37
CA ARG A 48 8.17 2.71 8.22
C ARG A 48 8.00 1.79 9.43
N ALA A 49 9.11 1.28 9.93
CA ALA A 49 9.14 0.61 11.24
C ALA A 49 9.01 1.67 12.35
N ASP A 50 8.29 1.34 13.41
CA ASP A 50 8.13 2.18 14.60
C ASP A 50 8.17 1.32 15.87
N VAL A 51 8.30 1.96 17.03
CA VAL A 51 8.42 1.29 18.34
C VAL A 51 7.24 0.34 18.62
N ASN A 52 6.04 0.69 18.15
CA ASN A 52 4.82 -0.11 18.31
C ASN A 52 4.37 -0.84 17.04
N GLY A 53 5.28 -1.09 16.09
CA GLY A 53 4.99 -1.85 14.87
C GLY A 53 5.37 -1.08 13.61
N THR A 54 4.38 -0.62 12.86
CA THR A 54 4.57 0.09 11.60
C THR A 54 3.72 1.34 11.53
N ARG A 55 4.24 2.39 10.87
CA ARG A 55 3.53 3.65 10.61
C ARG A 55 3.61 4.04 9.13
N GLY A 56 2.77 4.98 8.71
CA GLY A 56 2.91 5.65 7.43
C GLY A 56 4.12 6.58 7.41
N VAL A 57 4.38 7.18 6.25
CA VAL A 57 5.47 8.16 6.09
C VAL A 57 5.08 9.48 6.74
N ASP A 58 6.02 10.12 7.45
CA ASP A 58 5.76 11.38 8.11
C ASP A 58 5.99 12.59 7.19
N TRP A 59 5.59 13.78 7.66
CA TRP A 59 5.71 15.03 6.90
C TRP A 59 7.15 15.41 6.57
N THR A 60 8.13 15.08 7.42
CA THR A 60 9.54 15.41 7.18
C THR A 60 10.13 14.55 6.08
N GLU A 61 9.76 13.28 6.04
CA GLU A 61 10.12 12.34 4.98
C GLU A 61 9.47 12.73 3.65
N LEU A 62 8.20 13.15 3.66
CA LEU A 62 7.48 13.64 2.49
C LEU A 62 8.08 14.93 1.93
N ASP A 63 8.40 15.91 2.78
CA ASP A 63 9.04 17.16 2.36
C ASP A 63 10.41 16.90 1.72
N ALA A 64 11.23 16.03 2.32
CA ALA A 64 12.50 15.62 1.75
C ALA A 64 12.32 14.92 0.38
N PHE A 65 11.38 14.00 0.28
CA PHE A 65 11.07 13.28 -0.96
C PHE A 65 10.59 14.23 -2.06
N ALA A 66 9.67 15.14 -1.76
CA ALA A 66 9.15 16.13 -2.70
C ALA A 66 10.27 17.02 -3.24
N ARG A 67 11.13 17.53 -2.34
CA ARG A 67 12.25 18.41 -2.72
C ARG A 67 13.28 17.72 -3.62
N LEU A 68 13.62 16.47 -3.31
CA LEU A 68 14.66 15.72 -4.01
C LEU A 68 14.19 15.13 -5.34
N THR A 69 12.95 14.64 -5.39
CA THR A 69 12.46 13.87 -6.55
C THR A 69 11.58 14.67 -7.48
N ARG A 70 10.92 15.72 -6.97
CA ARG A 70 9.87 16.46 -7.69
C ARG A 70 8.75 15.55 -8.22
N ALA A 71 8.56 14.36 -7.61
CA ALA A 71 7.50 13.43 -7.97
C ALA A 71 6.10 13.94 -7.54
N ILE A 72 6.08 14.87 -6.58
CA ILE A 72 4.94 15.69 -6.17
C ILE A 72 5.43 17.15 -6.06
N SER A 73 4.55 18.10 -6.35
CA SER A 73 4.82 19.54 -6.37
C SER A 73 3.76 20.38 -5.66
N GLU A 74 2.53 19.89 -5.56
CA GLU A 74 1.41 20.64 -4.99
C GLU A 74 1.11 20.20 -3.54
N PRO A 75 0.62 21.11 -2.68
CA PRO A 75 0.30 20.78 -1.28
C PRO A 75 -0.71 19.63 -1.15
N TRP A 76 -1.74 19.60 -2.00
CA TRP A 76 -2.76 18.55 -1.95
C TRP A 76 -2.20 17.16 -2.28
N GLU A 77 -1.13 17.09 -3.07
CA GLU A 77 -0.47 15.82 -3.40
C GLU A 77 0.31 15.28 -2.20
N ALA A 78 0.92 16.17 -1.42
CA ALA A 78 1.57 15.78 -0.17
C ALA A 78 0.55 15.27 0.85
N GLU A 79 -0.60 15.95 0.97
CA GLU A 79 -1.72 15.50 1.81
C GLU A 79 -2.27 14.15 1.36
N ALA A 80 -2.51 13.99 0.05
CA ALA A 80 -2.99 12.75 -0.52
C ALA A 80 -1.99 11.62 -0.30
N LEU A 81 -0.71 11.86 -0.54
CA LEU A 81 0.34 10.85 -0.39
C LEU A 81 0.52 10.44 1.08
N HIS A 82 0.46 11.39 2.02
CA HIS A 82 0.45 11.10 3.46
C HIS A 82 -0.73 10.20 3.84
N ALA A 83 -1.95 10.58 3.44
CA ALA A 83 -3.16 9.79 3.73
C ALA A 83 -3.13 8.39 3.10
N MET A 84 -2.61 8.26 1.88
CA MET A 84 -2.41 6.98 1.21
C MET A 84 -1.46 6.07 1.99
N CYS A 85 -0.36 6.62 2.50
CA CYS A 85 0.62 5.84 3.24
C CYS A 85 0.12 5.42 4.62
N GLU A 86 -0.55 6.32 5.35
CA GLU A 86 -1.21 6.00 6.63
C GLU A 86 -2.27 4.90 6.47
N GLY A 87 -3.14 5.04 5.47
CA GLY A 87 -4.14 4.02 5.15
C GLY A 87 -3.49 2.68 4.75
N TYR A 88 -2.39 2.73 4.02
CA TYR A 88 -1.65 1.52 3.65
C TYR A 88 -1.01 0.83 4.86
N SER A 89 -0.37 1.57 5.77
CA SER A 89 0.24 1.00 6.97
C SER A 89 -0.79 0.40 7.91
N ALA A 90 -1.93 1.08 8.10
CA ALA A 90 -3.02 0.58 8.91
C ALA A 90 -3.57 -0.75 8.35
N GLU A 91 -3.83 -0.82 7.04
CA GLU A 91 -4.29 -2.04 6.40
C GLU A 91 -3.21 -3.14 6.36
N GLN A 92 -1.92 -2.80 6.37
CA GLN A 92 -0.86 -3.79 6.37
C GLN A 92 -0.76 -4.54 7.70
N ALA A 93 -0.89 -3.82 8.83
CA ALA A 93 -0.93 -4.45 10.15
C ALA A 93 -2.08 -5.46 10.26
N GLU A 94 -3.23 -5.11 9.68
CA GLU A 94 -4.42 -5.94 9.66
C GLU A 94 -4.34 -7.12 8.66
N ALA A 95 -3.52 -6.99 7.61
CA ALA A 95 -3.38 -8.03 6.58
C ALA A 95 -2.71 -9.32 7.08
N GLU A 96 -2.10 -9.29 8.27
CA GLU A 96 -1.53 -10.46 8.94
C GLU A 96 -2.59 -11.47 9.40
N ASP A 97 -3.83 -11.02 9.62
CA ASP A 97 -4.94 -11.91 9.95
C ASP A 97 -5.27 -12.81 8.75
N SER A 98 -5.21 -14.11 8.98
CA SER A 98 -5.43 -15.13 7.96
C SER A 98 -6.91 -15.32 7.63
N LEU A 99 -7.81 -14.96 8.54
CA LEU A 99 -9.26 -15.11 8.38
C LEU A 99 -9.94 -13.84 7.87
N ARG A 100 -9.18 -12.76 7.66
CA ARG A 100 -9.73 -11.48 7.22
C ARG A 100 -10.39 -11.60 5.85
N ASP A 101 -11.64 -11.16 5.81
CA ASP A 101 -12.37 -10.97 4.56
C ASP A 101 -11.65 -9.94 3.69
N PRO A 102 -11.60 -10.14 2.37
CA PRO A 102 -10.94 -9.20 1.51
C PRO A 102 -11.75 -7.91 1.41
N PRO A 103 -11.08 -6.75 1.27
CA PRO A 103 -11.74 -5.44 1.35
C PRO A 103 -12.68 -5.14 0.18
N LEU A 104 -12.60 -5.91 -0.91
CA LEU A 104 -13.48 -5.78 -2.07
C LEU A 104 -14.27 -7.08 -2.25
N ALA A 105 -15.60 -6.97 -2.30
CA ALA A 105 -16.49 -8.10 -2.55
C ALA A 105 -16.10 -8.83 -3.85
N GLY A 106 -15.95 -10.15 -3.78
CA GLY A 106 -15.55 -10.99 -4.93
C GLY A 106 -14.04 -11.17 -5.14
N SER A 107 -13.18 -10.50 -4.37
CA SER A 107 -11.72 -10.67 -4.49
C SER A 107 -11.14 -11.93 -3.82
N TRP A 108 -12.01 -12.82 -3.29
CA TRP A 108 -11.64 -14.18 -2.86
C TRP A 108 -11.21 -15.11 -4.00
N TRP A 109 -11.58 -14.77 -5.24
CA TRP A 109 -11.25 -15.53 -6.44
C TRP A 109 -9.92 -15.13 -7.07
N VAL A 110 -9.09 -14.43 -6.28
CA VAL A 110 -7.67 -14.15 -6.50
C VAL A 110 -6.80 -15.30 -6.00
#